data_AF-A0A4Y7KHR2-F1
#
_entry.id   AF-A0A4Y7KHR2-F1
#
_cell.length_a   1.000
_cell.length_b   1.000
_cell.length_c   1.000
_cell.angle_alpha   90.00
_cell.angle_beta   90.00
_cell.angle_gamma   90.00
#
_symmetry.space_group_name_H-M   'P 1'
#
loop_
_entity.id
_entity.type
_entity.pdbx_description
1 polymer ?
#
loop_
_entity_poly.entity_id
_entity_poly.type
_entity_poly.pdbx_seq_one_letter_code
_entity_poly.pdbx_strand_id
1 'polypeptide(L)'
;SHNEGFGPPPKKWKGVCEGGQNFTCNDKLIGDRVYATEVGDSSPSAGDIIGHGTHTASIAAGNAIKDASFYYVARGTVRGAVPSARIAVYKVCSSGEEDCYSHDILAGFDDAIADGVDILSLSMGDWATVFYKDPYAIGSFHAIEKDVLTSQGAGNTGPSQQTVLSTAPWVFTVGATITDRHLVTKIVLGNRKTLVGNGVNAFNLSGTKFPLVYGDNVSNGKCVNASV
;
A
#
# COMPACT_ATOMS: atom_id res chain seq x y z
N SER A 1 -11.84 18.32 -9.89
CA SER A 1 -12.30 17.07 -10.54
C SER A 1 -11.09 16.16 -10.81
N HIS A 2 -11.25 14.83 -10.87
CA HIS A 2 -10.10 13.90 -10.96
C HIS A 2 -9.27 13.97 -12.25
N ASN A 3 -9.76 14.70 -13.27
CA ASN A 3 -9.11 14.90 -14.57
C ASN A 3 -8.54 16.32 -14.77
N GLU A 4 -8.69 17.23 -13.80
CA GLU A 4 -8.19 18.60 -13.93
C GLU A 4 -6.66 18.62 -14.14
N GLY A 5 -6.23 19.09 -15.31
CA GLY A 5 -4.82 19.28 -15.65
C GLY A 5 -4.16 18.17 -16.47
N PHE A 6 -4.90 17.14 -16.87
CA PHE A 6 -4.38 16.06 -17.70
C PHE A 6 -4.95 16.11 -19.13
N GLY A 7 -4.07 16.06 -20.13
CA GLY A 7 -4.46 15.80 -21.52
C GLY A 7 -4.71 14.30 -21.76
N PRO A 8 -5.02 13.87 -23.00
CA PRO A 8 -5.20 12.45 -23.31
C PRO A 8 -3.95 11.61 -22.98
N PRO A 9 -4.08 10.28 -22.84
CA PRO A 9 -2.94 9.39 -22.64
C PRO A 9 -1.82 9.60 -23.68
N PRO A 10 -0.54 9.48 -23.29
CA PRO A 10 0.58 9.67 -24.22
C PRO A 10 0.50 8.72 -25.42
N LYS A 11 0.87 9.19 -26.63
CA LYS A 11 0.82 8.36 -27.85
C LYS A 11 1.65 7.06 -27.80
N LYS A 12 2.66 7.01 -26.93
CA LYS A 12 3.51 5.82 -26.74
C LYS A 12 2.82 4.73 -25.92
N TRP A 13 1.79 5.09 -25.16
CA TRP A 13 1.04 4.18 -24.30
C TRP A 13 0.27 3.17 -25.15
N LYS A 14 0.48 1.88 -24.87
CA LYS A 14 -0.16 0.78 -25.59
C LYS A 14 -1.07 -0.07 -24.70
N GLY A 15 -1.07 0.22 -23.40
CA GLY A 15 -1.93 -0.48 -22.45
C GLY A 15 -3.40 -0.22 -22.70
N VAL A 16 -4.19 -1.10 -22.13
CA VAL A 16 -5.65 -1.12 -22.25
C VAL A 16 -6.28 -0.75 -20.92
N CYS A 17 -7.57 -0.44 -21.00
CA CYS A 17 -8.43 -0.42 -19.84
C CYS A 17 -9.30 -1.67 -19.90
N GLU A 18 -8.84 -2.78 -19.34
CA GLU A 18 -9.65 -4.01 -19.27
C GLU A 18 -10.91 -3.77 -18.45
N GLY A 19 -10.78 -2.96 -17.39
CA GLY A 19 -11.86 -2.65 -16.50
C GLY A 19 -12.34 -3.87 -15.72
N GLY A 20 -13.54 -3.74 -15.19
CA GLY A 20 -14.22 -4.72 -14.37
C GLY A 20 -15.50 -4.11 -13.83
N GLN A 21 -16.27 -4.86 -13.04
CA GLN A 21 -17.50 -4.31 -12.48
C GLN A 21 -17.19 -3.05 -11.63
N ASN A 22 -17.66 -1.90 -12.09
CA ASN A 22 -17.47 -0.56 -11.50
C ASN A 22 -16.03 0.01 -11.50
N PHE A 23 -15.13 -0.46 -12.37
CA PHE A 23 -13.80 0.14 -12.56
C PHE A 23 -13.69 0.77 -13.94
N THR A 24 -13.18 2.00 -14.03
CA THR A 24 -13.03 2.70 -15.30
C THR A 24 -11.82 3.62 -15.28
N CYS A 25 -10.99 3.52 -16.32
CA CYS A 25 -9.85 4.41 -16.55
C CYS A 25 -10.30 5.84 -16.84
N ASN A 26 -9.35 6.75 -16.65
CA ASN A 26 -9.50 8.15 -17.00
C ASN A 26 -8.14 8.70 -17.44
N ASP A 27 -8.01 10.02 -17.54
CA ASP A 27 -6.73 10.60 -17.93
C ASP A 27 -5.65 10.39 -16.86
N LYS A 28 -5.99 10.27 -15.57
CA LYS A 28 -5.00 9.98 -14.52
C LYS A 28 -4.58 8.51 -14.50
N LEU A 29 -5.55 7.61 -14.45
CA LEU A 29 -5.40 6.16 -14.44
C LEU A 29 -5.67 5.67 -15.85
N ILE A 30 -4.60 5.49 -16.64
CA ILE A 30 -4.67 5.34 -18.10
C ILE A 30 -4.76 3.89 -18.58
N GLY A 31 -4.63 2.93 -17.67
CA GLY A 31 -4.82 1.52 -17.98
C GLY A 31 -4.90 0.66 -16.74
N ASP A 32 -5.52 -0.49 -16.91
CA ASP A 32 -5.63 -1.53 -15.91
C ASP A 32 -5.69 -2.91 -16.57
N ARG A 33 -5.12 -3.89 -15.88
CA ARG A 33 -5.16 -5.31 -16.22
C ARG A 33 -5.31 -6.15 -14.96
N VAL A 34 -6.00 -7.27 -15.09
CA VAL A 34 -6.32 -8.17 -13.96
C VAL A 34 -5.84 -9.57 -14.28
N TYR A 35 -4.93 -10.09 -13.45
CA TYR A 35 -4.39 -11.45 -13.59
C TYR A 35 -4.89 -12.32 -12.44
N ALA A 36 -4.80 -11.80 -11.22
CA ALA A 36 -5.30 -12.49 -10.03
C ALA A 36 -6.81 -12.29 -9.88
N THR A 37 -7.55 -13.39 -9.82
CA THR A 37 -9.00 -13.41 -9.55
C THR A 37 -9.25 -13.75 -8.09
N GLU A 38 -10.29 -13.14 -7.50
CA GLU A 38 -10.66 -13.45 -6.11
C GLU A 38 -11.33 -14.83 -6.03
N VAL A 39 -11.08 -15.57 -4.94
CA VAL A 39 -11.69 -16.89 -4.75
C VAL A 39 -13.21 -16.74 -4.63
N GLY A 40 -13.94 -17.31 -5.60
CA GLY A 40 -15.40 -17.24 -5.66
C GLY A 40 -15.95 -16.02 -6.38
N ASP A 41 -15.09 -15.18 -6.96
CA ASP A 41 -15.52 -14.08 -7.82
C ASP A 41 -15.69 -14.55 -9.27
N SER A 42 -16.89 -14.35 -9.80
CA SER A 42 -17.25 -14.69 -11.18
C SER A 42 -17.04 -13.52 -12.14
N SER A 43 -16.66 -12.34 -11.64
CA SER A 43 -16.45 -11.13 -12.42
C SER A 43 -15.20 -10.35 -11.94
N PRO A 44 -14.01 -10.78 -12.39
CA PRO A 44 -12.74 -10.13 -12.04
C PRO A 44 -12.77 -8.62 -12.28
N SER A 45 -12.17 -7.86 -11.36
CA SER A 45 -12.10 -6.40 -11.44
C SER A 45 -10.75 -5.89 -10.93
N ALA A 46 -10.26 -4.83 -11.56
CA ALA A 46 -9.10 -4.06 -11.09
C ALA A 46 -9.41 -3.26 -9.81
N GLY A 47 -10.66 -3.28 -9.34
CA GLY A 47 -11.05 -2.77 -8.03
C GLY A 47 -10.21 -3.38 -6.90
N ASP A 48 -9.62 -2.51 -6.09
CA ASP A 48 -8.85 -2.88 -4.90
C ASP A 48 -9.74 -2.90 -3.67
N ILE A 49 -10.02 -4.11 -3.16
CA ILE A 49 -10.89 -4.34 -1.99
C ILE A 49 -10.13 -4.39 -0.66
N ILE A 50 -8.79 -4.51 -0.71
CA ILE A 50 -7.92 -4.54 0.47
C ILE A 50 -7.38 -3.15 0.80
N GLY A 51 -7.10 -2.35 -0.23
CA GLY A 51 -6.62 -0.96 -0.12
C GLY A 51 -5.11 -0.80 -0.28
N HIS A 52 -4.33 -1.88 -0.31
CA HIS A 52 -2.87 -1.82 -0.41
C HIS A 52 -2.40 -1.21 -1.74
N GLY A 53 -2.99 -1.62 -2.86
CA GLY A 53 -2.68 -1.09 -4.19
C GLY A 53 -3.06 0.38 -4.31
N THR A 54 -4.24 0.75 -3.81
CA THR A 54 -4.74 2.13 -3.79
C THR A 54 -3.81 3.03 -2.97
N HIS A 55 -3.41 2.57 -1.78
CA HIS A 55 -2.51 3.31 -0.89
C HIS A 55 -1.15 3.54 -1.55
N THR A 56 -0.52 2.49 -2.09
CA THR A 56 0.81 2.58 -2.73
C THR A 56 0.80 3.40 -4.02
N ALA A 57 -0.19 3.23 -4.88
CA ALA A 57 -0.35 4.03 -6.10
C ALA A 57 -0.56 5.53 -5.77
N SER A 58 -1.32 5.83 -4.72
CA SER A 58 -1.52 7.22 -4.27
C SER A 58 -0.25 7.87 -3.72
N ILE A 59 0.65 7.09 -3.07
CA ILE A 59 1.95 7.58 -2.60
C ILE A 59 2.87 7.89 -3.77
N ALA A 60 2.89 7.05 -4.81
CA ALA A 60 3.75 7.27 -5.98
C ALA A 60 3.26 8.47 -6.79
N ALA A 61 1.97 8.52 -7.11
CA ALA A 61 1.43 9.44 -8.10
C ALA A 61 0.04 9.99 -7.78
N GLY A 62 -0.47 9.94 -6.55
CA GLY A 62 -1.78 10.51 -6.22
C GLY A 62 -1.91 12.00 -6.55
N ASN A 63 -3.08 12.41 -7.07
CA ASN A 63 -3.38 13.84 -7.28
C ASN A 63 -3.42 14.58 -5.93
N ALA A 64 -3.21 15.90 -5.98
CA ALA A 64 -3.29 16.73 -4.78
C ALA A 64 -4.74 16.85 -4.29
N ILE A 65 -5.03 16.35 -3.09
CA ILE A 65 -6.33 16.45 -2.44
C ILE A 65 -6.18 17.28 -1.16
N LYS A 66 -6.89 18.41 -1.11
CA LYS A 66 -6.94 19.29 0.07
C LYS A 66 -7.80 18.67 1.15
N ASP A 67 -7.50 19.02 2.40
CA ASP A 67 -8.29 18.65 3.58
C ASP A 67 -8.48 17.13 3.79
N ALA A 68 -7.60 16.30 3.24
CA ALA A 68 -7.62 14.86 3.48
C ALA A 68 -7.14 14.54 4.90
N SER A 69 -7.79 13.56 5.54
CA SER A 69 -7.45 13.09 6.89
C SER A 69 -7.96 11.67 7.13
N PHE A 70 -7.37 10.97 8.09
CA PHE A 70 -7.94 9.73 8.63
C PHE A 70 -8.75 10.07 9.88
N TYR A 71 -10.07 10.24 9.75
CA TYR A 71 -10.95 10.68 10.84
C TYR A 71 -10.36 11.88 11.62
N TYR A 72 -10.00 12.95 10.91
CA TYR A 72 -9.35 14.17 11.42
C TYR A 72 -7.86 14.05 11.80
N VAL A 73 -7.31 12.84 11.87
CA VAL A 73 -5.88 12.61 12.11
C VAL A 73 -5.08 12.99 10.87
N ALA A 74 -3.94 13.65 11.09
CA ALA A 74 -2.99 14.05 10.06
C ALA A 74 -3.60 14.89 8.91
N ARG A 75 -4.58 15.75 9.23
CA ARG A 75 -5.26 16.60 8.25
C ARG A 75 -4.28 17.48 7.49
N GLY A 76 -4.39 17.49 6.16
CA GLY A 76 -3.58 18.33 5.30
C GLY A 76 -3.89 18.14 3.83
N THR A 77 -3.00 18.64 2.96
CA THR A 77 -3.03 18.30 1.54
C THR A 77 -2.19 17.05 1.32
N VAL A 78 -2.79 15.99 0.79
CA VAL A 78 -2.08 14.76 0.41
C VAL A 78 -1.82 14.76 -1.09
N ARG A 79 -0.70 14.19 -1.50
CA ARG A 79 -0.29 14.07 -2.90
C ARG A 79 0.76 12.97 -3.03
N GLY A 80 0.89 12.37 -4.21
CA GLY A 80 1.96 11.42 -4.50
C GLY A 80 3.29 12.10 -4.86
N ALA A 81 4.40 11.36 -4.87
CA ALA A 81 5.72 11.86 -5.20
C ALA A 81 5.76 12.64 -6.52
N VAL A 82 5.02 12.17 -7.54
CA VAL A 82 4.86 12.85 -8.83
C VAL A 82 3.36 12.97 -9.18
N PRO A 83 2.65 14.01 -8.70
CA PRO A 83 1.20 14.14 -8.90
C PRO A 83 0.77 14.23 -10.37
N SER A 84 1.68 14.63 -11.27
CA SER A 84 1.45 14.73 -12.72
C SER A 84 1.78 13.44 -13.49
N ALA A 85 2.27 12.38 -12.84
CA ALA A 85 2.51 11.10 -13.50
C ALA A 85 1.17 10.40 -13.82
N ARG A 86 1.15 9.54 -14.83
CA ARG A 86 0.00 8.67 -15.13
C ARG A 86 0.15 7.37 -14.35
N ILE A 87 -0.96 6.71 -14.04
CA ILE A 87 -0.98 5.43 -13.33
C ILE A 87 -1.52 4.36 -14.29
N ALA A 88 -0.85 3.22 -14.34
CA ALA A 88 -1.36 1.99 -14.91
C ALA A 88 -1.32 0.89 -13.83
N VAL A 89 -2.39 0.13 -13.70
CA VAL A 89 -2.55 -0.86 -12.62
C VAL A 89 -2.46 -2.26 -13.19
N TYR A 90 -1.58 -3.08 -12.61
CA TYR A 90 -1.47 -4.50 -12.95
C TYR A 90 -1.81 -5.30 -11.69
N LYS A 91 -3.06 -5.76 -11.58
CA LYS A 91 -3.54 -6.51 -10.41
C LYS A 91 -3.08 -7.96 -10.52
N VAL A 92 -1.91 -8.22 -9.95
CA VAL A 92 -1.28 -9.54 -9.88
C VAL A 92 -1.50 -10.25 -8.55
N CYS A 93 -2.28 -9.64 -7.65
CA CYS A 93 -2.59 -10.20 -6.34
C CYS A 93 -4.09 -10.21 -6.02
N SER A 94 -4.53 -11.24 -5.28
CA SER A 94 -5.88 -11.41 -4.72
C SER A 94 -5.87 -11.21 -3.19
N SER A 95 -7.04 -11.31 -2.56
CA SER A 95 -7.29 -11.06 -1.12
C SER A 95 -7.18 -12.29 -0.20
N GLY A 96 -6.52 -13.36 -0.64
CA GLY A 96 -6.43 -14.66 0.03
C GLY A 96 -5.27 -14.81 1.03
N GLU A 97 -4.74 -16.02 1.19
CA GLU A 97 -3.56 -16.32 2.03
C GLU A 97 -2.31 -16.72 1.20
N GLU A 98 -2.43 -16.78 -0.13
CA GLU A 98 -1.35 -17.02 -1.12
C GLU A 98 -1.53 -16.06 -2.31
N ASP A 99 -1.25 -14.79 -2.04
CA ASP A 99 -1.93 -13.68 -2.69
C ASP A 99 -1.44 -13.30 -4.08
N CYS A 100 -0.27 -13.73 -4.53
CA CYS A 100 0.27 -13.30 -5.82
C CYS A 100 1.00 -14.48 -6.48
N TYR A 101 0.39 -15.13 -7.46
CA TYR A 101 1.03 -16.26 -8.13
C TYR A 101 2.17 -15.81 -9.04
N SER A 102 3.24 -16.62 -9.12
CA SER A 102 4.41 -16.31 -9.96
C SER A 102 4.05 -16.06 -11.42
N HIS A 103 3.04 -16.77 -11.97
CA HIS A 103 2.60 -16.59 -13.34
C HIS A 103 1.86 -15.26 -13.56
N ASP A 104 1.04 -14.83 -12.60
CA ASP A 104 0.35 -13.54 -12.63
C ASP A 104 1.35 -12.38 -12.52
N ILE A 105 2.35 -12.52 -11.63
CA ILE A 105 3.43 -11.54 -11.49
C ILE A 105 4.19 -11.38 -12.82
N LEU A 106 4.60 -12.51 -13.42
CA LEU A 106 5.33 -12.50 -14.68
C LEU A 106 4.49 -11.95 -15.84
N ALA A 107 3.20 -12.30 -15.90
CA ALA A 107 2.27 -11.75 -16.90
C ALA A 107 2.12 -10.22 -16.73
N GLY A 108 1.98 -9.74 -15.50
CA GLY A 108 1.92 -8.31 -15.21
C GLY A 108 3.20 -7.57 -15.60
N PHE A 109 4.39 -8.16 -15.38
CA PHE A 109 5.64 -7.59 -15.87
C PHE A 109 5.68 -7.53 -17.41
N ASP A 110 5.36 -8.64 -18.09
CA ASP A 110 5.41 -8.73 -19.54
C ASP A 110 4.53 -7.68 -20.21
N ASP A 111 3.27 -7.58 -19.77
CA ASP A 111 2.34 -6.57 -20.28
C ASP A 111 2.76 -5.16 -19.88
N ALA A 112 3.23 -4.91 -18.64
CA ALA A 112 3.66 -3.57 -18.27
C ALA A 112 4.82 -3.06 -19.14
N ILE A 113 5.79 -3.93 -19.41
CA ILE A 113 6.91 -3.62 -20.30
C ILE A 113 6.39 -3.37 -21.73
N ALA A 114 5.51 -4.24 -22.25
CA ALA A 114 4.96 -4.12 -23.59
C ALA A 114 4.07 -2.88 -23.79
N ASP A 115 3.29 -2.52 -22.75
CA ASP A 115 2.40 -1.36 -22.70
C ASP A 115 3.18 -0.04 -22.69
N GLY A 116 4.47 -0.08 -22.34
CA GLY A 116 5.39 1.05 -22.40
C GLY A 116 5.41 1.89 -21.13
N VAL A 117 5.34 1.26 -19.96
CA VAL A 117 5.57 1.94 -18.67
C VAL A 117 6.98 2.50 -18.58
N ASP A 118 7.16 3.59 -17.83
CA ASP A 118 8.46 4.23 -17.64
C ASP A 118 9.19 3.77 -16.37
N ILE A 119 8.43 3.30 -15.36
CA ILE A 119 8.93 2.82 -14.08
C ILE A 119 7.92 1.86 -13.47
N LEU A 120 8.42 0.85 -12.75
CA LEU A 120 7.61 -0.11 -12.00
C LEU A 120 7.78 0.13 -10.50
N SER A 121 6.65 0.16 -9.77
CA SER A 121 6.61 0.36 -8.32
C SER A 121 5.96 -0.84 -7.64
N LEU A 122 6.77 -1.69 -7.01
CA LEU A 122 6.35 -2.95 -6.40
C LEU A 122 6.48 -2.88 -4.88
N SER A 123 5.34 -2.99 -4.18
CA SER A 123 5.31 -3.13 -2.72
C SER A 123 4.95 -4.58 -2.34
N MET A 124 5.66 -5.53 -2.94
CA MET A 124 5.43 -6.97 -2.83
C MET A 124 6.76 -7.71 -3.01
N GLY A 125 6.84 -8.94 -2.50
CA GLY A 125 8.02 -9.78 -2.53
C GLY A 125 7.77 -11.09 -1.78
N ASP A 126 8.65 -12.06 -1.97
CA ASP A 126 8.64 -13.35 -1.29
C ASP A 126 10.04 -13.68 -0.76
N TRP A 127 10.19 -14.77 0.00
CA TRP A 127 11.46 -15.24 0.55
C TRP A 127 12.57 -15.26 -0.50
N ALA A 128 13.70 -14.63 -0.16
CA ALA A 128 14.84 -14.55 -1.07
C ALA A 128 15.28 -15.95 -1.51
N THR A 129 15.36 -16.13 -2.83
CA THR A 129 15.77 -17.39 -3.47
C THR A 129 16.74 -17.10 -4.61
N VAL A 130 17.19 -18.13 -5.31
CA VAL A 130 18.04 -17.98 -6.50
C VAL A 130 17.27 -17.24 -7.60
N PHE A 131 17.91 -16.25 -8.26
CA PHE A 131 17.22 -15.30 -9.15
C PHE A 131 16.41 -15.94 -10.28
N TYR A 132 16.86 -17.06 -10.84
CA TYR A 132 16.14 -17.78 -11.92
C TYR A 132 14.90 -18.56 -11.43
N LYS A 133 14.61 -18.53 -10.12
CA LYS A 133 13.37 -19.05 -9.51
C LYS A 133 12.52 -17.95 -8.87
N ASP A 134 12.99 -16.71 -8.87
CA ASP A 134 12.29 -15.58 -8.28
C ASP A 134 11.53 -14.81 -9.39
N PRO A 135 10.18 -14.81 -9.39
CA PRO A 135 9.41 -14.13 -10.43
C PRO A 135 9.65 -12.61 -10.44
N TYR A 136 9.95 -12.00 -9.28
CA TYR A 136 10.27 -10.58 -9.19
C TYR A 136 11.63 -10.29 -9.82
N ALA A 137 12.63 -11.13 -9.55
CA ALA A 137 13.96 -10.98 -10.16
C ALA A 137 13.91 -11.17 -11.68
N ILE A 138 13.18 -12.19 -12.17
CA ILE A 138 13.02 -12.47 -13.60
C ILE A 138 12.29 -11.32 -14.31
N GLY A 139 11.13 -10.91 -13.80
CA GLY A 139 10.34 -9.83 -14.41
C GLY A 139 11.10 -8.50 -14.43
N SER A 140 11.75 -8.15 -13.31
CA SER A 140 12.55 -6.91 -13.22
C SER A 140 13.82 -6.95 -14.08
N PHE A 141 14.38 -8.14 -14.34
CA PHE A 141 15.52 -8.28 -15.25
C PHE A 141 15.11 -7.91 -16.68
N HIS A 142 13.98 -8.43 -17.16
CA HIS A 142 13.46 -8.05 -18.47
C HIS A 142 13.00 -6.58 -18.53
N ALA A 143 12.51 -6.02 -17.42
CA ALA A 143 12.18 -4.61 -17.33
C ALA A 143 13.43 -3.73 -17.52
N ILE A 144 14.53 -4.03 -16.81
CA ILE A 144 15.75 -3.23 -16.91
C ILE A 144 16.43 -3.38 -18.28
N GLU A 145 16.31 -4.53 -18.95
CA GLU A 145 16.75 -4.72 -20.35
C GLU A 145 15.99 -3.82 -21.35
N LYS A 146 14.85 -3.26 -20.93
CA LYS A 146 14.03 -2.31 -21.69
C LYS A 146 14.05 -0.90 -21.09
N ASP A 147 15.06 -0.58 -20.29
CA ASP A 147 15.24 0.71 -19.61
C ASP A 147 14.10 1.06 -18.61
N VAL A 148 13.38 0.06 -18.10
CA VAL A 148 12.33 0.23 -17.09
C VAL A 148 12.86 -0.15 -15.71
N LEU A 149 13.12 0.85 -14.87
CA LEU A 149 13.57 0.63 -13.49
C LEU A 149 12.43 0.04 -12.64
N THR A 150 12.75 -0.95 -11.81
CA THR A 150 11.85 -1.50 -10.79
C THR A 150 12.26 -1.01 -9.40
N SER A 151 11.36 -0.31 -8.72
CA SER A 151 11.47 0.04 -7.30
C SER A 151 10.73 -0.98 -6.46
N GLN A 152 11.42 -1.69 -5.55
CA GLN A 152 10.82 -2.76 -4.74
C GLN A 152 11.09 -2.57 -3.24
N GLY A 153 10.09 -2.82 -2.40
CA GLY A 153 10.26 -2.84 -0.95
C GLY A 153 11.17 -3.99 -0.48
N ALA A 154 12.01 -3.73 0.53
CA ALA A 154 12.95 -4.72 1.06
C ALA A 154 12.28 -5.86 1.85
N GLY A 155 11.03 -5.70 2.27
CA GLY A 155 10.29 -6.64 3.13
C GLY A 155 10.19 -6.19 4.58
N ASN A 156 9.27 -6.80 5.34
CA ASN A 156 8.90 -6.40 6.70
C ASN A 156 9.30 -7.41 7.79
N THR A 157 10.20 -8.36 7.47
CA THR A 157 10.59 -9.49 8.33
C THR A 157 11.84 -9.21 9.19
N GLY A 158 12.31 -7.95 9.21
CA GLY A 158 13.40 -7.52 10.09
C GLY A 158 13.05 -7.59 11.59
N PRO A 159 13.97 -7.19 12.49
CA PRO A 159 15.24 -6.50 12.23
C PRO A 159 16.48 -7.43 12.17
N SER A 160 16.28 -8.75 12.23
CA SER A 160 17.37 -9.73 12.16
C SER A 160 18.16 -9.62 10.85
N GLN A 161 19.40 -10.12 10.85
CA GLN A 161 20.20 -10.20 9.63
C GLN A 161 19.55 -11.16 8.63
N GLN A 162 19.84 -10.97 7.32
CA GLN A 162 19.40 -11.84 6.23
C GLN A 162 17.88 -11.94 6.04
N THR A 163 17.14 -10.87 6.32
CA THR A 163 15.67 -10.82 6.16
C THR A 163 15.20 -10.05 4.92
N VAL A 164 16.11 -9.45 4.14
CA VAL A 164 15.76 -8.72 2.92
C VAL A 164 15.28 -9.69 1.85
N LEU A 165 14.11 -9.40 1.27
CA LEU A 165 13.46 -10.20 0.23
C LEU A 165 13.95 -9.79 -1.18
N SER A 166 14.01 -8.49 -1.44
CA SER A 166 14.44 -7.93 -2.73
C SER A 166 15.97 -7.84 -2.83
N THR A 167 16.59 -8.86 -3.41
CA THR A 167 18.06 -9.04 -3.43
C THR A 167 18.69 -8.95 -4.82
N ALA A 168 17.88 -8.83 -5.88
CA ALA A 168 18.36 -8.74 -7.25
C ALA A 168 19.12 -7.42 -7.50
N PRO A 169 20.35 -7.44 -8.05
CA PRO A 169 21.20 -6.26 -8.14
C PRO A 169 20.72 -5.20 -9.14
N TRP A 170 19.79 -5.55 -10.04
CA TRP A 170 19.17 -4.62 -10.99
C TRP A 170 17.89 -3.96 -10.46
N VAL A 171 17.46 -4.30 -9.24
CA VAL A 171 16.28 -3.73 -8.58
C VAL A 171 16.70 -2.60 -7.64
N PHE A 172 15.94 -1.51 -7.62
CA PHE A 172 16.08 -0.47 -6.62
C PHE A 172 15.35 -0.89 -5.33
N THR A 173 16.08 -1.56 -4.43
CA THR A 173 15.57 -2.06 -3.15
C THR A 173 15.44 -0.95 -2.11
N VAL A 174 14.24 -0.81 -1.51
CA VAL A 174 13.90 0.29 -0.59
C VAL A 174 13.61 -0.22 0.82
N GLY A 175 14.41 0.24 1.79
CA GLY A 175 14.14 0.05 3.23
C GLY A 175 13.19 1.13 3.79
N ALA A 176 12.50 0.81 4.89
CA ALA A 176 11.61 1.75 5.56
C ALA A 176 12.31 2.49 6.72
N THR A 177 11.99 3.77 6.88
CA THR A 177 12.43 4.61 8.01
C THR A 177 11.28 5.49 8.49
N ILE A 178 11.49 6.17 9.62
CA ILE A 178 10.55 7.12 10.20
C ILE A 178 10.75 8.53 9.64
N THR A 179 9.67 9.31 9.63
CA THR A 179 9.73 10.76 9.41
C THR A 179 9.78 11.51 10.73
N ASP A 180 9.85 12.84 10.67
CA ASP A 180 9.76 13.74 11.81
C ASP A 180 8.35 13.85 12.42
N ARG A 181 7.32 13.35 11.72
CA ARG A 181 5.93 13.40 12.17
C ARG A 181 5.58 12.22 13.07
N HIS A 182 5.22 12.53 14.31
CA HIS A 182 4.73 11.55 15.29
C HIS A 182 3.23 11.66 15.52
N LEU A 183 2.51 10.54 15.35
CA LEU A 183 1.11 10.44 15.75
C LEU A 183 1.03 9.91 17.18
N VAL A 184 0.57 10.77 18.10
CA VAL A 184 0.51 10.47 19.53
C VAL A 184 -0.93 10.52 20.04
N THR A 185 -1.23 9.64 20.99
CA THR A 185 -2.51 9.60 21.70
C THR A 185 -2.28 9.95 23.16
N LYS A 186 -2.92 11.03 23.62
CA LYS A 186 -2.86 11.45 25.02
C LYS A 186 -3.92 10.72 25.83
N ILE A 187 -3.52 10.13 26.95
CA ILE A 187 -4.39 9.45 27.90
C ILE A 187 -4.37 10.25 29.20
N VAL A 188 -5.52 10.75 29.63
CA VAL A 188 -5.66 11.52 30.88
C VAL A 188 -6.30 10.62 31.94
N LEU A 189 -5.57 10.35 33.01
CA LEU A 189 -6.04 9.51 34.12
C LEU A 189 -6.91 10.30 35.11
N GLY A 190 -7.65 9.59 35.96
CA GLY A 190 -8.52 10.21 36.99
C GLY A 190 -7.75 11.11 37.97
N ASN A 191 -6.50 10.76 38.27
CA ASN A 191 -5.59 11.58 39.09
C ASN A 191 -4.94 12.77 38.34
N ARG A 192 -5.42 13.10 37.13
CA ARG A 192 -4.93 14.16 36.23
C ARG A 192 -3.54 13.95 35.63
N LYS A 193 -2.91 12.79 35.84
CA LYS A 193 -1.67 12.44 35.13
C LYS A 193 -1.99 12.21 33.65
N THR A 194 -1.18 12.81 32.77
CA THR A 194 -1.27 12.59 31.32
C THR A 194 -0.15 11.65 30.86
N LEU A 195 -0.52 10.58 30.16
CA LEU A 195 0.39 9.69 29.46
C LEU A 195 0.33 10.00 27.96
N VAL A 196 1.46 9.91 27.28
CA VAL A 196 1.55 10.10 25.82
C VAL A 196 1.92 8.76 25.22
N GLY A 197 0.95 8.10 24.59
CA GLY A 197 1.16 6.83 23.89
C GLY A 197 1.43 7.05 22.40
N ASN A 198 2.12 6.10 21.79
CA ASN A 198 2.23 6.01 20.34
C ASN A 198 1.02 5.23 19.82
N GLY A 199 0.14 5.89 19.08
CA GLY A 199 -1.08 5.27 18.60
C GLY A 199 -1.91 6.22 17.76
N VAL A 200 -2.61 5.65 16.78
CA VAL A 200 -3.55 6.36 15.91
C VAL A 200 -4.95 6.22 16.52
N ASN A 201 -5.42 7.26 17.20
CA ASN A 201 -6.77 7.29 17.77
C ASN A 201 -7.68 8.22 16.96
N ALA A 202 -8.62 7.63 16.24
CA ALA A 202 -9.67 8.33 15.51
C ALA A 202 -10.92 8.62 16.37
N PHE A 203 -11.01 8.02 17.56
CA PHE A 203 -12.19 8.12 18.40
C PHE A 203 -12.22 9.44 19.15
N ASN A 204 -13.31 10.19 18.96
CA ASN A 204 -13.62 11.33 19.78
C ASN A 204 -14.43 10.88 21.00
N LEU A 205 -13.86 11.02 22.19
CA LEU A 205 -14.55 10.67 23.43
C LEU A 205 -15.51 11.76 23.90
N SER A 206 -15.44 12.98 23.37
CA SER A 206 -16.28 14.13 23.80
C SER A 206 -16.31 14.34 25.32
N GLY A 207 -15.18 14.06 26.00
CA GLY A 207 -15.06 14.14 27.46
C GLY A 207 -15.59 12.92 28.23
N THR A 208 -16.10 11.90 27.54
CA THR A 208 -16.54 10.63 28.14
C THR A 208 -15.35 9.95 28.82
N LYS A 209 -15.56 9.53 30.07
CA LYS A 209 -14.58 8.81 30.89
C LYS A 209 -15.03 7.38 31.03
N PHE A 210 -14.08 6.46 31.00
CA PHE A 210 -14.32 5.04 31.25
C PHE A 210 -13.59 4.61 32.52
N PRO A 211 -14.16 3.66 33.30
CA PRO A 211 -13.44 3.06 34.41
C PRO A 211 -12.20 2.34 33.86
N LEU A 212 -11.06 2.56 34.52
CA LEU A 212 -9.81 1.86 34.21
C LEU A 212 -9.64 0.72 35.22
N VAL A 213 -9.40 -0.50 34.71
CA VAL A 213 -9.11 -1.66 35.55
C VAL A 213 -7.79 -2.29 35.14
N TYR A 214 -7.00 -2.71 36.12
CA TYR A 214 -5.78 -3.46 35.89
C TYR A 214 -6.14 -4.95 35.72
N GLY A 215 -5.75 -5.56 34.60
CA GLY A 215 -6.21 -6.91 34.20
C GLY A 215 -6.03 -7.98 35.28
N ASP A 216 -4.89 -7.97 35.98
CA ASP A 216 -4.60 -8.94 37.05
C ASP A 216 -5.63 -8.88 38.19
N ASN A 217 -6.18 -7.69 38.48
CA ASN A 217 -7.20 -7.51 39.53
C ASN A 217 -8.58 -8.03 39.13
N VAL A 218 -8.84 -8.26 37.84
CA VAL A 218 -10.12 -8.80 37.34
C VAL A 218 -10.13 -10.33 37.35
N SER A 219 -8.95 -10.95 37.19
CA SER A 219 -8.82 -12.41 37.11
C SER A 219 -9.04 -13.16 38.43
N ASN A 220 -9.03 -12.46 39.57
CA ASN A 220 -9.04 -13.07 40.91
C ASN A 220 -10.40 -13.12 41.62
N GLY A 221 -11.52 -12.97 40.91
CA GLY A 221 -12.87 -13.15 41.48
C GLY A 221 -13.23 -12.22 42.65
N LYS A 222 -12.37 -11.24 42.95
CA LYS A 222 -12.56 -10.21 43.97
C LYS A 222 -12.46 -8.87 43.27
N CYS A 223 -13.60 -8.36 42.80
CA CYS A 223 -13.74 -6.97 42.39
C CYS A 223 -13.46 -6.09 43.61
N VAL A 224 -12.21 -5.69 43.80
CA VAL A 224 -11.88 -4.62 44.73
C VAL A 224 -12.07 -3.33 43.96
N ASN A 225 -13.04 -2.51 44.37
CA ASN A 225 -13.22 -1.17 43.83
C ASN A 225 -11.88 -0.43 43.90
N ALA A 226 -11.23 -0.25 42.74
CA ALA A 226 -10.10 0.66 42.64
C ALA A 226 -10.69 2.07 42.65
N SER A 227 -10.70 2.69 43.82
CA SER A 227 -10.93 4.12 43.96
C SER A 227 -9.81 4.86 43.20
N VAL A 228 -10.16 5.51 42.09
CA VAL A 228 -9.30 6.48 41.39
C VAL A 228 -9.79 7.87 41.71
#